data_AF-A0A1A9QDI3-F1
#
_entry.id   AF-A0A1A9QDI3-F1
#
_cell.length_a   1.000
_cell.length_b   1.000
_cell.length_c   1.000
_cell.angle_alpha   90.00
_cell.angle_beta   90.00
_cell.angle_gamma   90.00
#
_symmetry.space_group_name_H-M   'P 1'
#
loop_
_entity.id
_entity.type
_entity.pdbx_description
1 polymer ?
#
loop_
_entity_poly.entity_id
_entity_poly.type
_entity_poly.pdbx_seq_one_letter_code
_entity_poly.pdbx_strand_id
1 'polypeptide(L)'
;MKKWCDKNLVLKSAENQEKVEKYCIKPPLTIKERIERRGKRRAVNWDNEKLDRMLQSDNQLSSNLSEVNIVNSVNLFGSDKQVAKDTLIKWCDNNIEVALNQDKSSQIWKKVERRCLE
;
A
#
# COMPACT_ATOMS: atom_id res chain seq x y z
N MET A 1 4.60 -28.17 -8.22
CA MET A 1 4.77 -26.86 -8.90
C MET A 1 6.18 -26.29 -8.77
N LYS A 2 6.78 -26.18 -7.57
CA LYS A 2 8.13 -25.62 -7.36
C LYS A 2 9.21 -26.20 -8.31
N LYS A 3 9.33 -27.53 -8.38
CA LYS A 3 10.25 -28.24 -9.31
C LYS A 3 9.99 -27.97 -10.81
N TRP A 4 8.76 -27.61 -11.20
CA TRP A 4 8.45 -27.29 -12.60
C TRP A 4 8.92 -25.88 -12.93
N CYS A 5 8.70 -24.93 -12.02
CA CYS A 5 9.21 -23.58 -12.13
C CYS A 5 10.74 -23.53 -12.13
N ASP A 6 11.37 -24.24 -11.20
CA ASP A 6 12.82 -24.29 -11.09
C ASP A 6 13.48 -24.86 -12.37
N LYS A 7 12.83 -25.80 -13.06
CA LYS A 7 13.30 -26.37 -14.33
C LYS A 7 13.08 -25.46 -15.53
N ASN A 8 11.95 -24.75 -15.59
CA ASN A 8 11.59 -23.95 -16.76
C ASN A 8 12.07 -22.49 -16.68
N LEU A 9 12.42 -21.98 -15.50
CA LEU A 9 13.12 -20.69 -15.34
C LEU A 9 14.52 -20.68 -15.97
N VAL A 10 15.15 -21.85 -16.06
CA VAL A 10 16.48 -22.04 -16.69
C VAL A 10 16.37 -22.03 -18.23
N LEU A 11 15.19 -22.37 -18.77
CA LEU A 11 14.90 -22.45 -20.21
C LEU A 11 14.20 -21.17 -20.68
N LYS A 12 14.88 -20.02 -20.57
CA LYS A 12 14.37 -18.74 -21.08
C LYS A 12 14.38 -18.71 -22.62
N SER A 13 13.38 -19.33 -23.25
CA SER A 13 12.94 -18.93 -24.59
C SER A 13 11.79 -17.93 -24.45
N ALA A 14 11.68 -16.97 -25.37
CA ALA A 14 10.65 -15.93 -25.33
C ALA A 14 9.23 -16.52 -25.27
N GLU A 15 9.01 -17.70 -25.86
CA GLU A 15 7.72 -18.40 -25.92
C GLU A 15 7.33 -19.08 -24.60
N ASN A 16 8.30 -19.51 -23.80
CA ASN A 16 8.07 -20.13 -22.49
C ASN A 16 8.10 -19.12 -21.34
N GLN A 17 8.67 -17.94 -21.56
CA GLN A 17 8.80 -16.91 -20.54
C GLN A 17 7.43 -16.47 -19.98
N GLU A 18 6.45 -16.23 -20.85
CA GLU A 18 5.12 -15.76 -20.45
C GLU A 18 4.34 -16.81 -19.63
N LYS A 19 4.47 -18.09 -19.99
CA LYS A 19 3.86 -19.22 -19.24
C LYS A 19 4.56 -19.43 -17.91
N VAL A 20 5.89 -19.44 -17.90
CA VAL A 20 6.67 -19.59 -16.67
C VAL A 20 6.37 -18.45 -15.72
N GLU A 21 6.35 -17.21 -16.17
CA GLU A 21 5.94 -16.06 -15.37
C GLU A 21 4.52 -16.27 -14.81
N LYS A 22 3.54 -16.60 -15.64
CA LYS A 22 2.16 -16.81 -15.17
C LYS A 22 2.02 -17.89 -14.08
N TYR A 23 2.74 -19.01 -14.20
CA TYR A 23 2.60 -20.16 -13.29
C TYR A 23 3.62 -20.18 -12.14
N CYS A 24 4.70 -19.41 -12.23
CA CYS A 24 5.82 -19.45 -11.29
C CYS A 24 6.02 -18.17 -10.50
N ILE A 25 5.31 -17.09 -10.81
CA ILE A 25 5.37 -15.90 -9.97
C ILE A 25 4.69 -16.23 -8.63
N LYS A 26 5.50 -16.17 -7.57
CA LYS A 26 5.02 -16.26 -6.19
C LYS A 26 3.97 -15.17 -5.94
N PRO A 27 2.80 -15.50 -5.37
CA PRO A 27 1.83 -14.48 -5.00
C PRO A 27 2.47 -13.54 -3.99
N PRO A 28 2.15 -12.23 -4.04
CA PRO A 28 2.58 -11.33 -2.98
C PRO A 28 1.96 -11.79 -1.66
N LEU A 29 2.75 -11.76 -0.61
CA LEU A 29 2.36 -12.12 0.75
C LEU A 29 1.97 -10.88 1.55
N THR A 30 2.50 -9.71 1.20
CA THR A 30 2.20 -8.43 1.87
C THR A 30 1.67 -7.39 0.89
N ILE A 31 1.06 -6.33 1.42
CA ILE A 31 0.65 -5.17 0.63
C ILE A 31 1.86 -4.53 -0.07
N LYS A 32 3.01 -4.45 0.60
CA LYS A 32 4.28 -3.95 0.04
C LYS A 32 4.72 -4.74 -1.20
N GLU A 33 4.79 -6.06 -1.10
CA GLU A 33 5.15 -6.92 -2.25
C GLU A 33 4.15 -6.76 -3.41
N ARG A 34 2.87 -6.54 -3.09
CA ARG A 34 1.84 -6.26 -4.10
C ARG A 34 2.02 -4.90 -4.78
N ILE A 35 2.45 -3.87 -4.06
CA ILE A 35 2.79 -2.55 -4.62
C ILE A 35 3.95 -2.68 -5.61
N GLU A 36 5.04 -3.31 -5.17
CA GLU A 36 6.25 -3.53 -5.97
C GLU A 36 5.95 -4.31 -7.25
N ARG A 37 5.16 -5.41 -7.13
CA ARG A 37 4.74 -6.21 -8.28
C ARG A 37 3.85 -5.46 -9.27
N ARG A 38 3.08 -4.46 -8.81
CA ARG A 38 2.25 -3.62 -9.68
C ARG A 38 3.02 -2.44 -10.28
N GLY A 39 4.30 -2.27 -9.95
CA GLY A 39 5.10 -1.12 -10.41
C GLY A 39 4.62 0.23 -9.86
N LYS A 40 3.79 0.22 -8.82
CA LYS A 40 3.32 1.45 -8.16
C LYS A 40 4.39 1.95 -7.19
N ARG A 41 4.37 3.25 -6.91
CA ARG A 41 5.29 3.88 -5.95
C ARG A 41 4.49 4.51 -4.82
N ARG A 42 5.13 4.66 -3.67
CA ARG A 42 4.53 5.43 -2.59
C ARG A 42 4.49 6.89 -2.99
N ALA A 43 3.39 7.54 -2.64
CA ALA A 43 3.36 9.00 -2.61
C ALA A 43 4.45 9.47 -1.65
N VAL A 44 5.29 10.38 -2.14
CA VAL A 44 6.35 11.02 -1.34
C VAL A 44 5.97 12.43 -0.94
N ASN A 45 5.04 13.04 -1.67
CA ASN A 45 4.55 14.38 -1.42
C ASN A 45 3.03 14.37 -1.25
N TRP A 46 2.58 14.79 -0.07
CA TRP A 46 1.20 15.18 0.18
C TRP A 46 1.19 16.69 0.39
N ASP A 47 0.92 17.43 -0.68
CA ASP A 47 0.62 18.84 -0.55
C ASP A 47 -0.71 19.04 0.22
N ASN A 48 -0.97 20.28 0.64
CA ASN A 48 -2.15 20.60 1.42
C ASN A 48 -3.45 20.34 0.65
N GLU A 49 -3.47 20.55 -0.67
CA GLU A 49 -4.66 20.34 -1.47
C GLU A 49 -5.01 18.86 -1.61
N LYS A 50 -3.99 18.01 -1.80
CA LYS A 50 -4.13 16.55 -1.87
C LYS A 50 -4.68 16.03 -0.56
N LEU A 51 -4.16 16.51 0.57
CA LEU A 51 -4.68 16.19 1.89
C LEU A 51 -6.14 16.65 2.06
N ASP A 52 -6.47 17.87 1.65
CA ASP A 52 -7.85 18.40 1.73
C ASP A 52 -8.84 17.61 0.88
N ARG A 53 -8.45 17.28 -0.36
CA ARG A 53 -9.26 16.41 -1.23
C ARG A 53 -9.49 15.04 -0.60
N MET A 54 -8.48 14.48 0.07
CA MET A 54 -8.67 13.21 0.80
C MET A 54 -9.61 13.40 2.00
N LEU A 55 -9.53 14.49 2.76
CA LEU A 55 -10.42 14.73 3.89
C LEU A 55 -11.88 14.90 3.48
N GLN A 56 -12.12 15.49 2.30
CA GLN A 56 -13.46 15.64 1.76
C GLN A 56 -14.03 14.33 1.20
N SER A 57 -13.17 13.45 0.65
CA SER A 57 -13.61 12.24 -0.07
C SER A 57 -13.50 10.93 0.72
N ASP A 58 -12.68 10.91 1.78
CA ASP A 58 -12.43 9.73 2.62
C ASP A 58 -12.93 9.98 4.05
N ASN A 59 -14.20 9.62 4.27
CA ASN A 59 -14.88 9.74 5.56
C ASN A 59 -14.25 8.92 6.70
N GLN A 60 -13.32 8.01 6.41
CA GLN A 60 -12.60 7.22 7.41
C GLN A 60 -11.16 7.72 7.63
N LEU A 61 -10.70 8.73 6.89
CA LEU A 61 -9.34 9.22 7.03
C LEU A 61 -9.11 9.76 8.44
N SER A 62 -9.97 10.68 8.89
CA SER A 62 -9.82 11.33 10.20
C SER A 62 -9.79 10.33 11.35
N SER A 63 -10.70 9.34 11.37
CA SER A 63 -10.71 8.31 12.42
C SER A 63 -9.46 7.42 12.36
N ASN A 64 -9.03 7.02 11.15
CA ASN A 64 -7.83 6.19 10.99
C ASN A 64 -6.53 6.91 11.36
N LEU A 65 -6.45 8.23 11.16
CA LEU A 65 -5.30 9.01 11.58
C LEU A 65 -5.30 9.23 13.10
N SER A 66 -6.47 9.47 13.71
CA SER A 66 -6.60 9.59 15.17
C SER A 66 -6.18 8.31 15.91
N GLU A 67 -6.45 7.13 15.34
CA GLU A 67 -6.01 5.84 15.89
C GLU A 67 -4.47 5.69 15.92
N VAL A 68 -3.75 6.36 15.00
CA VAL A 68 -2.28 6.33 14.93
C VAL A 68 -1.66 7.36 15.87
N ASN A 69 -2.34 8.48 16.12
CA ASN A 69 -1.82 9.59 16.92
C ASN A 69 -2.45 9.66 18.33
N ILE A 70 -2.42 8.55 19.07
CA ILE A 70 -3.07 8.40 20.39
C ILE A 70 -2.52 9.41 21.43
N VAL A 71 -1.26 9.83 21.30
CA VAL A 71 -0.56 10.64 22.32
C VAL A 71 -0.90 12.13 22.21
N ASN A 72 -1.36 12.58 21.05
CA ASN A 72 -1.60 13.99 20.76
C ASN A 72 -2.98 14.11 20.14
N SER A 73 -4.00 14.40 20.97
CA SER A 73 -5.33 14.90 20.57
C SER A 73 -5.26 16.29 19.92
N VAL A 74 -4.15 16.59 19.24
CA VAL A 74 -3.96 17.76 18.40
C VAL A 74 -5.01 17.69 17.31
N ASN A 75 -5.65 18.83 17.06
CA ASN A 75 -6.51 19.02 15.90
C ASN A 75 -5.69 18.72 14.63
N LEU A 76 -5.71 17.46 14.18
CA LEU A 76 -4.93 16.94 13.05
C LEU A 76 -5.13 17.80 11.79
N PHE A 77 -6.27 18.49 11.71
CA PHE A 77 -6.69 19.29 10.57
C PHE A 77 -6.82 20.77 10.93
N GLY A 78 -6.11 21.22 11.97
CA GLY A 78 -5.95 22.63 12.30
C GLY A 78 -5.10 23.39 11.27
N SER A 79 -4.65 24.58 11.64
CA SER A 79 -3.82 25.44 10.78
C SER A 79 -2.46 24.83 10.39
N ASP A 80 -1.93 23.92 11.20
CA ASP A 80 -0.72 23.16 10.90
C ASP A 80 -1.07 21.74 10.40
N LYS A 81 -1.07 21.57 9.07
CA LYS A 81 -1.34 20.29 8.40
C LYS A 81 -0.16 19.33 8.42
N GLN A 82 1.00 19.73 8.95
CA GLN A 82 2.19 18.86 8.98
C GLN A 82 1.94 17.62 9.84
N VAL A 83 1.26 17.78 10.99
CA VAL A 83 0.93 16.67 11.87
C VAL A 83 0.04 15.63 11.17
N ALA A 84 -0.96 16.07 10.39
CA ALA A 84 -1.78 15.15 9.60
C ALA A 84 -0.97 14.42 8.52
N LYS A 85 -0.05 15.11 7.84
CA LYS A 85 0.82 14.48 6.84
C LYS A 85 1.73 13.43 7.46
N ASP A 86 2.37 13.76 8.56
CA ASP A 86 3.26 12.83 9.27
C ASP A 86 2.48 11.62 9.80
N THR A 87 1.25 11.84 10.28
CA THR A 87 0.36 10.77 10.74
C THR A 87 -0.09 9.89 9.58
N LEU A 88 -0.38 10.49 8.41
CA LEU A 88 -0.72 9.75 7.20
C LEU A 88 0.45 8.90 6.70
N ILE A 89 1.67 9.44 6.71
CA ILE A 89 2.89 8.70 6.38
C ILE A 89 3.04 7.49 7.29
N LYS A 90 2.95 7.69 8.61
CA LYS A 90 3.01 6.59 9.59
C LYS A 90 1.90 5.57 9.38
N TRP A 91 0.68 6.02 9.09
CA TRP A 91 -0.42 5.12 8.77
C TRP A 91 -0.12 4.26 7.54
N CYS A 92 0.41 4.88 6.47
CA CYS A 92 0.84 4.16 5.27
C CYS A 92 1.94 3.14 5.58
N ASP A 93 2.95 3.52 6.35
CA ASP A 93 4.08 2.65 6.72
C ASP A 93 3.64 1.44 7.55
N ASN A 94 2.68 1.63 8.47
CA ASN A 94 2.14 0.53 9.26
C ASN A 94 1.28 -0.44 8.43
N ASN A 95 0.58 0.07 7.42
CA ASN A 95 -0.41 -0.72 6.67
C ASN A 95 0.16 -1.43 5.44
N ILE A 96 1.33 -1.04 4.93
CA ILE A 96 1.98 -1.72 3.81
C ILE A 96 2.63 -3.07 4.20
N GLU A 97 2.96 -3.27 5.48
CA GLU A 97 3.52 -4.55 5.97
C GLU A 97 2.42 -5.58 6.28
N VAL A 98 1.13 -5.20 6.17
CA VAL A 98 -0.01 -6.10 6.40
C VAL A 98 0.03 -7.27 5.43
N ALA A 99 -0.09 -8.47 5.99
CA ALA A 99 -0.14 -9.71 5.22
C ALA A 99 -1.48 -9.84 4.48
N LEU A 100 -1.43 -10.28 3.22
CA LEU A 100 -2.59 -10.37 2.34
C LEU A 100 -3.55 -11.51 2.72
N ASN A 101 -3.10 -12.45 3.54
CA ASN A 101 -3.92 -13.54 4.08
C ASN A 101 -4.69 -13.15 5.37
N GLN A 102 -4.50 -11.94 5.91
CA GLN A 102 -5.22 -11.48 7.09
C GLN A 102 -6.65 -11.03 6.74
N ASP A 103 -7.55 -11.21 7.70
CA ASP A 103 -8.89 -10.62 7.62
C ASP A 103 -8.79 -9.10 7.47
N LYS A 104 -9.58 -8.55 6.54
CA LYS A 104 -9.59 -7.12 6.13
C LYS A 104 -8.42 -6.65 5.28
N SER A 105 -7.46 -7.50 4.90
CA SER A 105 -6.35 -7.12 4.00
C SER A 105 -6.82 -6.44 2.70
N SER A 106 -7.96 -6.88 2.16
CA SER A 106 -8.58 -6.28 0.97
C SER A 106 -9.11 -4.86 1.19
N GLN A 107 -9.61 -4.56 2.39
CA GLN A 107 -10.07 -3.22 2.75
C GLN A 107 -8.87 -2.29 2.99
N ILE A 108 -7.85 -2.79 3.71
CA ILE A 108 -6.60 -2.06 3.94
C ILE A 108 -5.92 -1.76 2.60
N TRP A 109 -5.86 -2.73 1.68
CA TRP A 109 -5.34 -2.53 0.33
C TRP A 109 -6.02 -1.36 -0.39
N LYS A 110 -7.36 -1.31 -0.42
CA LYS A 110 -8.09 -0.22 -1.09
C LYS A 110 -7.77 1.16 -0.50
N LYS A 111 -7.54 1.22 0.81
CA LYS A 111 -7.15 2.46 1.50
C LYS A 111 -5.71 2.84 1.18
N VAL A 112 -4.77 1.90 1.25
CA VAL A 112 -3.35 2.12 0.88
C VAL A 112 -3.26 2.57 -0.57
N GLU A 113 -3.96 1.90 -1.48
CA GLU A 113 -3.96 2.23 -2.91
C GLU A 113 -4.46 3.65 -3.18
N ARG A 114 -5.44 4.14 -2.41
CA ARG A 114 -6.00 5.49 -2.56
C ARG A 114 -5.15 6.57 -1.90
N ARG A 115 -4.60 6.27 -0.71
CA ARG A 115 -3.99 7.27 0.18
C ARG A 115 -2.47 7.37 0.00
N CYS A 116 -1.84 6.23 -0.26
CA CYS A 116 -0.41 6.03 -0.09
C CYS A 116 0.35 5.86 -1.39
N LEU A 117 -0.33 5.70 -2.54
CA LEU A 117 0.30 5.41 -3.83
C LEU A 117 0.08 6.55 -4.83
N GLU A 118 0.99 6.61 -5.80
CA GLU A 118 0.88 7.38 -7.06
C GLU A 118 0.66 6.45 -8.25
#